data_AF-A0A7S3APK7-F1
#
_entry.id   AF-A0A7S3APK7-F1
#
_cell.length_a   1.000
_cell.length_b   1.000
_cell.length_c   1.000
_cell.angle_alpha   90.00
_cell.angle_beta   90.00
_cell.angle_gamma   90.00
#
_symmetry.space_group_name_H-M   'P 1'
#
loop_
_entity.id
_entity.type
_entity.pdbx_description
1 polymer ?
#
loop_
_entity_poly.entity_id
_entity_poly.type
_entity_poly.pdbx_seq_one_letter_code
_entity_poly.pdbx_strand_id
1 'polypeptide(L)'
;DGALDAFERGMTADRLDVIFSELREGLVPLLNEVLKRKTDRPEVDMPHPALAPGPQWSVEKQAELSRVVGKALGYSFENGRLDVSTHPFTGGAGPTDVRITTRFSDNWVEGFGATIHETGHALYEQGRDVSEEGRGLPSSVALSMGVHESQSLLWERMVLQSHPFWEYATPLFHEAFPFTKD
;
A
#
# COMPACT_ATOMS: atom_id res chain seq x y z
N ASP A 1 10.61 23.89 12.25
CA ASP A 1 9.15 23.82 12.04
C ASP A 1 8.65 24.33 10.70
N GLY A 2 9.10 25.49 10.18
CA GLY A 2 8.56 26.04 8.92
C GLY A 2 8.60 25.12 7.68
N ALA A 3 9.56 24.18 7.61
CA ALA A 3 9.59 23.17 6.54
C ALA A 3 8.64 21.97 6.78
N LEU A 4 8.29 21.66 8.04
CA LEU A 4 7.38 20.57 8.39
C LEU A 4 5.92 20.97 8.11
N ASP A 5 5.55 22.21 8.45
CA ASP A 5 4.19 22.73 8.30
C ASP A 5 3.71 22.71 6.83
N ALA A 6 4.64 22.77 5.87
CA ALA A 6 4.35 22.67 4.44
C ALA A 6 3.85 21.27 4.00
N PHE A 7 4.19 20.22 4.74
CA PHE A 7 3.80 18.83 4.43
C PHE A 7 2.75 18.28 5.41
N GLU A 8 2.84 18.70 6.67
CA GLU A 8 1.95 18.28 7.75
C GLU A 8 1.55 19.51 8.59
N ARG A 9 0.44 20.15 8.20
CA ARG A 9 0.01 21.41 8.80
C ARG A 9 -0.24 21.25 10.30
N GLY A 10 0.37 22.13 11.09
CA GLY A 10 0.27 22.12 12.55
C GLY A 10 1.19 21.11 13.25
N MET A 11 2.01 20.36 12.51
CA MET A 11 3.02 19.49 13.09
C MET A 11 4.25 20.29 13.56
N THR A 12 4.80 19.91 14.71
CA THR A 12 6.01 20.53 15.29
C THR A 12 7.07 19.48 15.56
N ALA A 13 8.34 19.90 15.62
CA ALA A 13 9.43 19.00 16.01
C ALA A 13 9.19 18.39 17.41
N ASP A 14 8.77 19.19 18.38
CA ASP A 14 8.45 18.72 19.74
C ASP A 14 7.38 17.63 19.74
N ARG A 15 6.34 17.75 18.88
CA ARG A 15 5.30 16.72 18.77
C ARG A 15 5.85 15.44 18.14
N LEU A 16 6.70 15.56 17.12
CA LEU A 16 7.37 14.41 16.51
C LEU A 16 8.27 13.71 17.53
N ASP A 17 9.02 14.44 18.34
CA ASP A 17 9.90 13.85 19.35
C ASP A 17 9.13 12.99 20.36
N VAL A 18 7.93 13.43 20.78
CA VAL A 18 7.04 12.63 21.62
C VAL A 18 6.62 11.34 20.90
N ILE A 19 6.11 11.44 19.66
CA ILE A 19 5.65 10.29 18.88
C ILE A 19 6.79 9.30 18.64
N PHE A 20 7.98 9.76 18.23
CA PHE A 20 9.13 8.91 17.98
C PHE A 20 9.67 8.26 19.26
N SER A 21 9.59 8.95 20.40
CA SER A 21 9.98 8.38 21.69
C SER A 21 9.04 7.23 22.08
N GLU A 22 7.73 7.45 22.01
CA GLU A 22 6.72 6.41 22.28
C GLU A 22 6.88 5.19 21.34
N LEU A 23 7.06 5.45 20.03
CA LEU A 23 7.30 4.38 19.06
C LEU A 23 8.60 3.63 19.33
N ARG A 24 9.69 4.32 19.70
CA ARG A 24 10.97 3.68 20.02
C ARG A 24 10.85 2.79 21.25
N GLU A 25 10.18 3.27 22.30
CA GLU A 25 9.96 2.52 23.54
C GLU A 25 9.20 1.22 23.30
N GLY A 26 8.21 1.22 22.40
CA GLY A 26 7.45 0.01 22.04
C GLY A 26 8.15 -0.89 21.01
N LEU A 27 8.65 -0.30 19.91
CA LEU A 27 9.12 -1.05 18.74
C LEU A 27 10.50 -1.68 18.96
N VAL A 28 11.42 -1.04 19.70
CA VAL A 28 12.77 -1.60 19.90
C VAL A 28 12.72 -2.91 20.71
N PRO A 29 12.03 -2.99 21.86
CA PRO A 29 11.89 -4.26 22.57
C PRO A 29 11.17 -5.33 21.74
N LEU A 30 10.10 -4.96 21.04
CA LEU A 30 9.36 -5.88 20.16
C LEU A 30 10.26 -6.46 19.06
N LEU A 31 11.02 -5.60 18.38
CA LEU A 31 11.94 -6.01 17.33
C LEU A 31 13.01 -6.96 17.87
N ASN A 32 13.59 -6.65 19.05
CA ASN A 32 14.57 -7.53 19.68
C ASN A 32 14.00 -8.92 19.99
N GLU A 33 12.77 -8.99 20.48
CA GLU A 33 12.10 -10.27 20.75
C GLU A 33 11.81 -11.04 19.44
N VAL A 34 11.35 -10.35 18.40
CA VAL A 34 11.13 -10.96 17.07
C VAL A 34 12.45 -11.52 16.51
N LEU A 35 13.53 -10.73 16.50
CA LEU A 35 14.84 -11.14 15.98
C LEU A 35 15.45 -12.30 16.78
N LYS A 36 15.28 -12.28 18.10
CA LYS A 36 15.71 -13.39 18.96
C LYS A 36 14.94 -14.67 18.60
N ARG A 37 13.62 -14.60 18.48
CA ARG A 37 12.80 -15.75 18.06
C ARG A 37 13.18 -16.28 16.69
N LYS A 38 13.46 -15.41 15.71
CA LYS A 38 13.94 -15.80 14.38
C LYS A 38 15.28 -16.53 14.44
N THR A 39 16.16 -16.13 15.35
CA THR A 39 17.46 -16.78 15.57
C THR A 39 17.29 -18.15 16.24
N ASP A 40 16.45 -18.22 17.26
CA ASP A 40 16.19 -19.46 18.02
C ASP A 40 15.36 -20.47 17.21
N ARG A 41 14.53 -19.99 16.27
CA ARG A 41 13.61 -20.77 15.44
C ARG A 41 13.56 -20.25 13.99
N PRO A 42 14.62 -20.47 13.20
CA PRO A 42 14.70 -19.97 11.82
C PRO A 42 13.59 -20.52 10.91
N GLU A 43 13.03 -21.69 11.21
CA GLU A 43 11.94 -22.31 10.46
C GLU A 43 10.62 -21.53 10.52
N VAL A 44 10.43 -20.70 11.55
CA VAL A 44 9.18 -19.94 11.77
C VAL A 44 9.08 -18.70 10.87
N ASP A 45 10.20 -18.25 10.30
CA ASP A 45 10.28 -17.03 9.48
C ASP A 45 10.52 -17.29 7.99
N MET A 46 10.62 -18.55 7.59
CA MET A 46 10.83 -18.88 6.20
C MET A 46 9.51 -18.74 5.43
N PRO A 47 9.43 -17.87 4.40
CA PRO A 47 8.28 -17.88 3.52
C PRO A 47 8.15 -19.27 2.89
N HIS A 48 6.92 -19.69 2.64
CA HIS A 48 6.67 -20.95 1.94
C HIS A 48 7.52 -21.00 0.66
N PRO A 49 8.19 -22.11 0.32
CA PRO A 49 9.05 -22.17 -0.87
C PRO A 49 8.34 -21.75 -2.16
N ALA A 50 7.04 -22.03 -2.27
CA ALA A 50 6.21 -21.58 -3.40
C ALA A 50 6.08 -20.05 -3.51
N LEU A 51 6.33 -19.31 -2.43
CA LEU A 51 6.30 -17.85 -2.37
C LEU A 51 7.67 -17.20 -2.63
N ALA A 52 8.73 -17.99 -2.81
CA ALA A 52 10.06 -17.46 -3.06
C ALA A 52 10.12 -16.67 -4.38
N PRO A 53 10.93 -15.60 -4.47
CA PRO A 53 11.14 -14.87 -5.72
C PRO A 53 11.68 -15.78 -6.83
N GLY A 54 11.30 -15.50 -8.07
CA GLY A 54 11.77 -16.25 -9.23
C GLY A 54 10.94 -16.10 -10.50
N PRO A 55 11.38 -16.71 -11.61
CA PRO A 55 10.78 -16.53 -12.94
C PRO A 55 9.34 -17.07 -13.05
N GLN A 56 8.87 -17.83 -12.07
CA GLN A 56 7.48 -18.31 -12.01
C GLN A 56 6.45 -17.17 -11.83
N TRP A 57 6.89 -16.01 -11.33
CA TRP A 57 6.04 -14.84 -11.14
C TRP A 57 5.89 -14.03 -12.43
N SER A 58 5.04 -14.47 -13.36
CA SER A 58 4.72 -13.72 -14.59
C SER A 58 4.25 -12.30 -14.29
N VAL A 59 4.87 -11.32 -14.93
CA VAL A 59 4.53 -9.89 -14.82
C VAL A 59 3.10 -9.65 -15.31
N GLU A 60 2.70 -10.31 -16.40
CA GLU A 60 1.36 -10.20 -16.97
C GLU A 60 0.31 -10.67 -15.96
N LYS A 61 0.55 -11.82 -15.31
CA LYS A 61 -0.35 -12.37 -14.29
C LYS A 61 -0.41 -11.49 -13.04
N GLN A 62 0.72 -10.93 -12.61
CA GLN A 62 0.74 -9.95 -11.52
C GLN A 62 -0.10 -8.72 -11.89
N ALA A 63 0.01 -8.21 -13.11
CA ALA A 63 -0.73 -7.05 -13.57
C ALA A 63 -2.24 -7.32 -13.73
N GLU A 64 -2.64 -8.51 -14.18
CA GLU A 64 -4.05 -8.94 -14.22
C GLU A 64 -4.64 -9.01 -12.82
N LEU A 65 -3.99 -9.74 -11.91
CA LEU A 65 -4.43 -9.91 -10.52
C LEU A 65 -4.50 -8.57 -9.78
N SER A 66 -3.50 -7.72 -9.96
CA SER A 66 -3.44 -6.37 -9.40
C SER A 66 -4.65 -5.51 -9.82
N ARG A 67 -5.10 -5.60 -11.08
CA ARG A 67 -6.31 -4.89 -11.54
C ARG A 67 -7.59 -5.45 -10.93
N VAL A 68 -7.70 -6.78 -10.83
CA VAL A 68 -8.86 -7.43 -10.20
C VAL A 68 -8.99 -7.00 -8.75
N VAL A 69 -7.91 -7.08 -7.98
CA VAL A 69 -7.90 -6.73 -6.57
C VAL A 69 -8.08 -5.23 -6.37
N GLY A 70 -7.38 -4.37 -7.13
CA GLY A 70 -7.58 -2.93 -7.05
C GLY A 70 -9.04 -2.52 -7.29
N LYS A 71 -9.70 -3.12 -8.27
CA LYS A 71 -11.14 -2.91 -8.52
C LYS A 71 -12.00 -3.39 -7.34
N ALA A 72 -11.68 -4.54 -6.76
CA ALA A 72 -12.41 -5.09 -5.61
C ALA A 72 -12.26 -4.23 -4.34
N LEU A 73 -11.12 -3.56 -4.16
CA LEU A 73 -10.90 -2.59 -3.09
C LEU A 73 -11.68 -1.28 -3.32
N GLY A 74 -12.18 -1.04 -4.53
CA GLY A 74 -13.01 0.11 -4.88
C GLY A 74 -12.36 1.12 -5.84
N TYR A 75 -11.16 0.84 -6.36
CA TYR A 75 -10.53 1.74 -7.33
C TYR A 75 -11.33 1.81 -8.62
N SER A 76 -11.73 3.03 -9.00
CA SER A 76 -12.45 3.26 -10.24
C SER A 76 -11.48 3.40 -11.42
N PHE A 77 -11.49 2.39 -12.28
CA PHE A 77 -10.79 2.42 -13.58
C PHE A 77 -11.49 3.29 -14.63
N GLU A 78 -12.68 3.82 -14.34
CA GLU A 78 -13.31 4.86 -15.18
C GLU A 78 -12.69 6.24 -14.91
N ASN A 79 -12.24 6.45 -13.67
CA ASN A 79 -11.60 7.69 -13.21
C ASN A 79 -10.09 7.51 -12.98
N GLY A 80 -9.48 6.53 -13.65
CA GLY A 80 -8.10 6.18 -13.39
C GLY A 80 -7.55 5.04 -14.23
N ARG A 81 -6.25 4.74 -14.06
CA ARG A 81 -5.58 3.61 -14.71
C ARG A 81 -4.40 3.11 -13.89
N LEU A 82 -3.93 1.90 -14.19
CA LEU A 82 -2.74 1.28 -13.59
C LEU A 82 -1.68 1.04 -14.68
N ASP A 83 -0.47 1.53 -14.43
CA ASP A 83 0.69 1.44 -15.34
C ASP A 83 1.96 0.95 -14.65
N VAL A 84 3.00 0.74 -15.46
CA VAL A 84 4.34 0.41 -14.97
C VAL A 84 5.22 1.67 -14.97
N SER A 85 5.96 1.88 -13.88
CA SER A 85 6.97 2.93 -13.74
C SER A 85 8.22 2.38 -13.03
N THR A 86 9.29 3.18 -12.96
CA THR A 86 10.50 2.79 -12.23
C THR A 86 10.29 2.83 -10.71
N HIS A 87 9.52 3.82 -10.24
CA HIS A 87 9.16 4.02 -8.85
C HIS A 87 7.65 4.17 -8.77
N PRO A 88 6.93 3.26 -8.10
CA PRO A 88 5.49 3.37 -7.88
C PRO A 88 5.11 4.75 -7.32
N PHE A 89 3.99 5.27 -7.78
CA PHE A 89 3.40 6.51 -7.30
C PHE A 89 1.94 6.63 -7.73
N THR A 90 1.21 7.48 -7.02
CA THR A 90 -0.14 7.94 -7.34
C THR A 90 -0.10 9.40 -7.77
N GLY A 91 -0.83 9.75 -8.82
CA GLY A 91 -0.92 11.11 -9.33
C GLY A 91 -2.13 11.29 -10.24
N GLY A 92 -2.10 12.29 -11.12
CA GLY A 92 -3.16 12.56 -12.08
C GLY A 92 -3.63 14.02 -12.10
N ALA A 93 -4.78 14.28 -12.70
CA ALA A 93 -5.31 15.64 -12.91
C ALA A 93 -6.38 16.05 -11.88
N GLY A 94 -6.70 15.18 -10.92
CA GLY A 94 -7.69 15.42 -9.87
C GLY A 94 -8.51 14.16 -9.57
N PRO A 95 -9.58 14.25 -8.75
CA PRO A 95 -10.33 13.08 -8.29
C PRO A 95 -10.99 12.25 -9.40
N THR A 96 -11.18 12.84 -10.58
CA THR A 96 -11.80 12.19 -11.75
C THR A 96 -10.77 11.62 -12.74
N ASP A 97 -9.47 11.81 -12.50
CA ASP A 97 -8.37 11.19 -13.24
C ASP A 97 -7.21 10.98 -12.26
N VAL A 98 -7.29 9.89 -11.51
CA VAL A 98 -6.31 9.45 -10.53
C VAL A 98 -5.60 8.23 -11.10
N ARG A 99 -4.29 8.30 -11.29
CA ARG A 99 -3.49 7.25 -11.93
C ARG A 99 -2.50 6.69 -10.93
N ILE A 100 -2.37 5.37 -10.95
CA ILE A 100 -1.40 4.66 -10.12
C ILE A 100 -0.38 3.96 -11.00
N THR A 101 0.85 3.89 -10.52
CA THR A 101 1.91 3.12 -11.17
C THR A 101 2.49 2.11 -10.21
N THR A 102 2.98 0.99 -10.75
CA THR A 102 3.65 -0.04 -9.98
C THR A 102 4.88 -0.56 -10.72
N ARG A 103 5.66 -1.42 -10.08
CA ARG A 103 6.80 -2.10 -10.67
C ARG A 103 6.73 -3.58 -10.36
N PHE A 104 6.42 -4.39 -11.36
CA PHE A 104 6.44 -5.84 -11.24
C PHE A 104 7.88 -6.37 -11.37
N SER A 105 8.19 -7.41 -10.61
CA SER A 105 9.46 -8.12 -10.64
C SER A 105 9.23 -9.62 -10.43
N ASP A 106 10.29 -10.39 -10.31
CA ASP A 106 10.23 -11.79 -9.89
C ASP A 106 9.88 -11.95 -8.40
N ASN A 107 9.66 -10.85 -7.66
CA ASN A 107 9.13 -10.84 -6.31
C ASN A 107 7.71 -10.23 -6.34
N TRP A 108 6.70 -11.08 -6.23
CA TRP A 108 5.29 -10.65 -6.34
C TRP A 108 4.89 -9.55 -5.35
N VAL A 109 5.52 -9.51 -4.17
CA VAL A 109 5.22 -8.50 -3.13
C VAL A 109 5.58 -7.10 -3.61
N GLU A 110 6.65 -6.95 -4.39
CA GLU A 110 7.10 -5.64 -4.91
C GLU A 110 6.06 -5.03 -5.84
N GLY A 111 5.44 -5.81 -6.72
CA GLY A 111 4.46 -5.31 -7.68
C GLY A 111 3.03 -5.27 -7.13
N PHE A 112 2.58 -6.38 -6.55
CA PHE A 112 1.22 -6.50 -6.03
C PHE A 112 1.01 -5.68 -4.75
N GLY A 113 1.98 -5.72 -3.82
CA GLY A 113 1.94 -4.92 -2.61
C GLY A 113 2.01 -3.42 -2.89
N ALA A 114 2.92 -3.00 -3.78
CA ALA A 114 2.98 -1.59 -4.21
C ALA A 114 1.68 -1.16 -4.91
N THR A 115 1.06 -2.01 -5.72
CA THR A 115 -0.25 -1.69 -6.31
C THR A 115 -1.29 -1.39 -5.24
N ILE A 116 -1.34 -2.18 -4.17
CA ILE A 116 -2.32 -1.97 -3.09
C ILE A 116 -2.00 -0.70 -2.30
N HIS A 117 -0.73 -0.41 -2.05
CA HIS A 117 -0.28 0.85 -1.46
C HIS A 117 -0.78 2.06 -2.27
N GLU A 118 -0.48 2.09 -3.57
CA GLU A 118 -0.92 3.17 -4.45
C GLU A 118 -2.44 3.20 -4.64
N THR A 119 -3.10 2.04 -4.60
CA THR A 119 -4.56 1.98 -4.58
C THR A 119 -5.13 2.70 -3.36
N GLY A 120 -4.49 2.59 -2.19
CA GLY A 120 -4.94 3.29 -0.99
C GLY A 120 -4.86 4.81 -1.11
N HIS A 121 -3.78 5.34 -1.68
CA HIS A 121 -3.69 6.74 -2.06
C HIS A 121 -4.79 7.13 -3.06
N ALA A 122 -4.99 6.30 -4.09
CA ALA A 122 -5.97 6.60 -5.12
C ALA A 122 -7.42 6.59 -4.61
N LEU A 123 -7.74 5.70 -3.67
CA LEU A 123 -9.05 5.66 -3.02
C LEU A 123 -9.32 6.94 -2.22
N TYR A 124 -8.29 7.50 -1.57
CA TYR A 124 -8.44 8.79 -0.91
C TYR A 124 -8.74 9.89 -1.92
N GLU A 125 -7.95 9.96 -3.00
CA GLU A 125 -8.10 10.97 -4.04
C GLU A 125 -9.45 10.87 -4.78
N GLN A 126 -9.89 9.66 -5.14
CA GLN A 126 -11.18 9.42 -5.79
C GLN A 126 -12.37 9.62 -4.84
N GLY A 127 -12.15 9.55 -3.52
CA GLY A 127 -13.16 9.81 -2.49
C GLY A 127 -13.36 11.28 -2.16
N ARG A 128 -12.57 12.20 -2.73
CA ARG A 128 -12.71 13.65 -2.50
C ARG A 128 -13.97 14.20 -3.16
N ASP A 129 -14.48 15.31 -2.61
CA ASP A 129 -15.68 15.97 -3.13
C ASP A 129 -15.47 16.49 -4.57
N VAL A 130 -16.27 15.94 -5.49
CA VAL A 130 -16.29 16.29 -6.92
C VAL A 130 -17.55 17.04 -7.33
N SER A 131 -18.41 17.42 -6.38
CA SER A 131 -19.60 18.21 -6.66
C SER A 131 -19.24 19.55 -7.29
N GLU A 132 -20.16 20.13 -8.06
CA GLU A 132 -19.94 21.47 -8.66
C GLU A 132 -19.68 22.54 -7.59
N GLU A 133 -20.32 22.41 -6.43
CA GLU A 133 -20.18 23.35 -5.32
C GLU A 133 -18.86 23.17 -4.55
N GLY A 134 -18.36 21.93 -4.44
CA GLY A 134 -17.17 21.59 -3.67
C GLY A 134 -15.87 21.59 -4.45
N ARG A 135 -15.91 21.32 -5.75
CA ARG A 135 -14.71 21.11 -6.58
C ARG A 135 -13.82 22.35 -6.61
N GLY A 136 -12.56 22.17 -6.20
CA GLY A 136 -11.55 23.24 -6.22
C GLY A 136 -11.53 24.11 -4.96
N LEU A 137 -12.43 23.86 -4.00
CA LEU A 137 -12.34 24.47 -2.68
C LEU A 137 -11.16 23.89 -1.88
N PRO A 138 -10.57 24.65 -0.95
CA PRO A 138 -9.56 24.11 -0.03
C PRO A 138 -10.04 22.90 0.79
N SER A 139 -11.35 22.80 1.05
CA SER A 139 -11.94 21.62 1.72
C SER A 139 -11.97 20.37 0.84
N SER A 140 -11.81 20.51 -0.48
CA SER A 140 -11.80 19.40 -1.41
C SER A 140 -10.40 18.82 -1.64
N VAL A 141 -9.31 19.44 -1.18
CA VAL A 141 -7.94 18.93 -1.37
C VAL A 141 -7.57 17.89 -0.31
N ALA A 142 -6.59 17.04 -0.60
CA ALA A 142 -5.99 16.16 0.40
C ALA A 142 -5.44 16.99 1.57
N LEU A 143 -5.65 16.50 2.79
CA LEU A 143 -5.41 17.31 4.00
C LEU A 143 -3.91 17.53 4.28
N SER A 144 -3.12 16.46 4.22
CA SER A 144 -1.68 16.47 4.50
C SER A 144 -1.02 15.21 3.95
N MET A 145 0.32 15.20 3.88
CA MET A 145 1.07 14.01 3.47
C MET A 145 0.86 12.83 4.43
N GLY A 146 0.82 13.08 5.74
CA GLY A 146 0.60 12.06 6.76
C GLY A 146 -0.78 11.42 6.66
N VAL A 147 -1.83 12.22 6.38
CA VAL A 147 -3.15 11.65 6.11
C VAL A 147 -3.16 10.88 4.81
N HIS A 148 -2.50 11.37 3.76
CA HIS A 148 -2.41 10.67 2.48
C HIS A 148 -1.71 9.30 2.63
N GLU A 149 -0.61 9.24 3.37
CA GLU A 149 0.15 8.03 3.70
C GLU A 149 -0.61 7.10 4.67
N SER A 150 -1.45 7.66 5.54
CA SER A 150 -2.33 6.83 6.39
C SER A 150 -3.26 5.96 5.54
N GLN A 151 -3.72 6.46 4.39
CA GLN A 151 -4.61 5.71 3.51
C GLN A 151 -3.84 4.62 2.76
N SER A 152 -2.66 4.90 2.21
CA SER A 152 -1.85 3.86 1.57
C SER A 152 -1.45 2.74 2.54
N LEU A 153 -0.96 3.10 3.72
CA LEU A 153 -0.56 2.12 4.75
C LEU A 153 -1.77 1.38 5.37
N LEU A 154 -2.94 1.99 5.44
CA LEU A 154 -4.16 1.27 5.84
C LEU A 154 -4.41 0.09 4.91
N TRP A 155 -4.38 0.32 3.59
CA TRP A 155 -4.64 -0.74 2.62
C TRP A 155 -3.46 -1.73 2.50
N GLU A 156 -2.22 -1.25 2.49
CA GLU A 156 -1.02 -2.11 2.36
C GLU A 156 -0.70 -2.91 3.62
N ARG A 157 -0.71 -2.27 4.80
CA ARG A 157 -0.25 -2.90 6.05
C ARG A 157 -1.38 -3.47 6.87
N MET A 158 -2.53 -2.82 6.92
CA MET A 158 -3.64 -3.29 7.76
C MET A 158 -4.56 -4.23 6.99
N VAL A 159 -4.89 -3.94 5.72
CA VAL A 159 -5.80 -4.79 4.94
C VAL A 159 -5.06 -5.94 4.28
N LEU A 160 -4.08 -5.69 3.40
CA LEU A 160 -3.36 -6.73 2.66
C LEU A 160 -2.69 -7.76 3.58
N GLN A 161 -2.15 -7.36 4.74
CA GLN A 161 -1.49 -8.31 5.66
C GLN A 161 -2.47 -8.99 6.63
N SER A 162 -3.77 -8.71 6.53
CA SER A 162 -4.78 -9.33 7.39
C SER A 162 -5.23 -10.69 6.89
N HIS A 163 -5.63 -11.56 7.82
CA HIS A 163 -6.22 -12.86 7.49
C HIS A 163 -7.48 -12.75 6.60
N PRO A 164 -8.46 -11.86 6.88
CA PRO A 164 -9.67 -11.75 6.05
C PRO A 164 -9.39 -11.35 4.59
N PHE A 165 -8.37 -10.53 4.34
CA PHE A 165 -7.97 -10.22 2.97
C PHE A 165 -7.53 -11.48 2.23
N TRP A 166 -6.74 -12.33 2.88
CA TRP A 166 -6.27 -13.58 2.27
C TRP A 166 -7.35 -14.65 2.16
N GLU A 167 -8.39 -14.65 3.00
CA GLU A 167 -9.59 -15.50 2.76
C GLU A 167 -10.23 -15.19 1.40
N TYR A 168 -10.23 -13.92 0.99
CA TYR A 168 -10.70 -13.48 -0.33
C TYR A 168 -9.65 -13.69 -1.44
N ALA A 169 -8.41 -13.28 -1.20
CA ALA A 169 -7.39 -13.18 -2.24
C ALA A 169 -6.74 -14.52 -2.59
N THR A 170 -6.64 -15.46 -1.63
CA THR A 170 -5.99 -16.78 -1.83
C THR A 170 -6.51 -17.54 -3.05
N PRO A 171 -7.84 -17.72 -3.28
CA PRO A 171 -8.32 -18.41 -4.48
C PRO A 171 -7.91 -17.70 -5.78
N LEU A 172 -7.95 -16.37 -5.82
CA LEU A 172 -7.51 -15.58 -6.98
C LEU A 172 -6.01 -15.73 -7.21
N PHE A 173 -5.23 -15.74 -6.12
CA PHE A 173 -3.79 -15.91 -6.15
C PHE A 173 -3.40 -17.29 -6.71
N HIS A 174 -4.08 -18.34 -6.25
CA HIS A 174 -3.92 -19.70 -6.72
C HIS A 174 -4.38 -19.92 -8.17
N GLU A 175 -5.35 -19.15 -8.65
CA GLU A 175 -5.76 -19.17 -10.05
C GLU A 175 -4.71 -18.50 -10.94
N ALA A 176 -4.20 -17.34 -10.54
CA ALA A 176 -3.16 -16.61 -11.26
C ALA A 176 -1.81 -17.35 -11.25
N PHE A 177 -1.49 -18.01 -10.13
CA PHE A 177 -0.21 -18.68 -9.89
C PHE A 177 -0.43 -20.10 -9.34
N PRO A 178 -0.75 -21.10 -10.19
CA PRO A 178 -1.14 -22.44 -9.73
C PRO A 178 -0.12 -23.17 -8.85
N PHE A 179 1.18 -22.88 -9.02
CA PHE A 179 2.26 -23.46 -8.20
C PHE A 179 2.19 -23.05 -6.72
N THR A 180 1.35 -22.08 -6.35
CA THR A 180 1.15 -21.65 -4.96
C THR A 180 0.20 -22.56 -4.17
N LYS A 181 -0.48 -23.51 -4.84
CA LYS A 181 -1.38 -24.50 -4.21
C LYS A 181 -0.63 -25.68 -3.59
N ASP A 182 0.56 -25.97 -4.11
CA ASP A 182 1.45 -27.06 -3.69
C ASP A 182 2.32 -26.63 -2.51
#